data_AF-A0A3D2KJ12-F1
#
_entry.id   AF-A0A3D2KJ12-F1
#
_cell.length_a   1.000
_cell.length_b   1.000
_cell.length_c   1.000
_cell.angle_alpha   90.00
_cell.angle_beta   90.00
_cell.angle_gamma   90.00
#
_symmetry.space_group_name_H-M   'P 1'
#
loop_
_entity.id
_entity.type
_entity.pdbx_description
1 polymer ?
#
loop_
_entity_poly.entity_id
_entity_poly.type
_entity_poly.pdbx_seq_one_letter_code
_entity_poly.pdbx_strand_id
1 'polypeptide(L)' 'MKDTTKFVGADRGREPARYWGAIENSPEALRKLMGKLGEPEELLVCYEAGPTGHVIQRQLQKVGILCMLLRL' A
#
# COMPACT_ATOMS: atom_id res chain seq x y z
N MET A 1 17.21 6.58 -10.24
CA MET A 1 16.71 5.21 -9.99
C MET A 1 15.32 5.38 -9.39
N LYS A 2 14.26 4.87 -10.02
CA LYS A 2 12.89 5.04 -9.53
C LYS A 2 12.56 3.88 -8.60
N ASP A 3 12.33 4.17 -7.32
CA ASP A 3 11.92 3.14 -6.37
C ASP A 3 10.47 2.74 -6.64
N THR A 4 10.24 1.44 -6.83
CA THR A 4 8.92 0.87 -7.07
C THR A 4 8.53 -0.08 -5.95
N THR A 5 7.29 -0.01 -5.48
CA THR A 5 6.73 -0.92 -4.48
C THR A 5 5.72 -1.86 -5.13
N LYS A 6 5.82 -3.16 -4.79
CA LYS A 6 4.89 -4.20 -5.23
C LYS A 6 3.71 -4.29 -4.26
N PHE A 7 2.51 -4.48 -4.81
CA PHE A 7 1.29 -4.59 -4.02
C PHE A 7 0.65 -5.96 -4.23
N VAL A 8 0.34 -6.60 -3.11
CA VAL A 8 -0.34 -7.89 -3.03
C VAL A 8 -1.45 -7.73 -1.98
N GLY A 9 -2.64 -8.21 -2.28
CA GLY A 9 -3.78 -8.06 -1.38
C GLY A 9 -4.88 -9.05 -1.70
N ALA A 10 -5.75 -9.30 -0.73
CA ALA A 10 -6.94 -10.15 -0.86
C ALA A 10 -8.17 -9.33 -0.48
N ASP A 11 -9.33 -9.73 -0.99
CA ASP A 11 -10.60 -9.19 -0.51
C ASP A 11 -10.90 -9.72 0.90
N ARG A 12 -11.89 -9.12 1.58
CA ARG A 12 -12.31 -9.57 2.92
C ARG A 12 -12.73 -11.04 2.87
N GLY A 13 -12.07 -11.87 3.67
CA GLY A 13 -12.23 -13.31 3.69
C GLY A 13 -10.88 -14.01 3.80
N ARG A 14 -10.86 -15.35 3.82
CA ARG A 14 -9.62 -16.13 3.68
C ARG A 14 -9.30 -16.42 2.21
N GLU A 15 -9.61 -15.45 1.35
CA GLU A 15 -9.32 -15.57 -0.07
C GLU A 15 -7.80 -15.49 -0.31
N PRO A 16 -7.27 -16.20 -1.32
CA PRO A 16 -5.87 -16.08 -1.69
C PRO A 16 -5.51 -14.64 -2.07
N ALA A 17 -4.30 -14.22 -1.67
CA ALA A 17 -3.79 -12.92 -2.06
C ALA A 17 -3.50 -12.88 -3.57
N ARG A 18 -3.91 -11.79 -4.23
CA ARG A 18 -3.62 -11.52 -5.64
C ARG A 18 -2.60 -10.41 -5.79
N TYR A 19 -1.78 -10.52 -6.84
CA TYR A 19 -0.83 -9.48 -7.20
C TYR A 19 -1.53 -8.35 -7.97
N TRP A 20 -1.32 -7.12 -7.50
CA TRP A 20 -1.96 -5.92 -8.07
C TRP A 20 -1.02 -5.08 -8.93
N GLY A 21 0.25 -5.43 -9.00
CA GLY A 21 1.26 -4.71 -9.75
C GLY A 21 2.33 -4.07 -8.89
N ALA A 22 3.25 -3.37 -9.56
CA ALA A 22 4.25 -2.51 -8.95
C ALA A 22 3.98 -1.08 -9.40
N ILE A 23 4.03 -0.15 -8.45
CA ILE A 23 3.88 1.28 -8.74
C ILE A 23 5.13 2.04 -8.31
N GLU A 24 5.39 3.16 -8.97
CA GLU A 24 6.39 4.11 -8.48
C GLU A 24 6.00 4.62 -7.09
N ASN A 25 6.99 4.88 -6.25
CA ASN A 25 6.79 5.41 -4.89
C ASN A 25 6.38 6.90 -4.88
N SER A 26 5.38 7.26 -5.69
CA SER A 26 4.82 8.60 -5.79
C SER A 26 3.42 8.65 -5.17
N PRO A 27 3.04 9.78 -4.54
CA PRO A 27 1.70 9.94 -3.97
C PRO A 27 0.58 9.74 -5.00
N GLU A 28 0.85 10.06 -6.26
CA GLU A 28 -0.13 10.01 -7.35
C GLU A 28 -0.37 8.59 -7.84
N ALA A 29 0.69 7.80 -8.02
CA ALA A 29 0.55 6.38 -8.35
C ALA A 29 -0.11 5.60 -7.22
N LEU A 30 0.21 5.94 -5.96
CA LEU A 30 -0.40 5.33 -4.78
C LEU A 30 -1.90 5.63 -4.71
N ARG A 31 -2.30 6.90 -4.84
CA ARG A 31 -3.72 7.29 -4.87
C ARG A 31 -4.50 6.58 -5.97
N LYS A 32 -3.92 6.49 -7.17
CA LYS A 32 -4.54 5.81 -8.31
C LYS A 32 -4.72 4.31 -8.07
N LEU A 33 -3.76 3.66 -7.41
CA LEU A 33 -3.89 2.24 -7.06
C LEU A 33 -4.93 2.06 -5.95
N MET A 34 -4.85 2.82 -4.85
CA MET A 34 -5.76 2.67 -3.71
C MET A 34 -7.21 2.92 -4.12
N GLY A 35 -7.48 3.96 -4.93
CA GLY A 35 -8.82 4.22 -5.45
C GLY A 35 -9.37 3.15 -6.40
N LYS A 36 -8.52 2.25 -6.94
CA LYS A 36 -8.98 1.05 -7.67
C LYS A 36 -9.33 -0.10 -6.74
N LEU A 37 -8.75 -0.13 -5.54
CA LEU A 37 -8.96 -1.20 -4.56
C LEU A 37 -10.23 -0.96 -3.74
N GLY A 38 -10.55 0.30 -3.46
CA GLY A 38 -11.77 0.69 -2.73
C GLY A 38 -11.62 2.03 -2.02
N GLU A 39 -12.58 2.31 -1.14
CA GLU A 39 -12.56 3.50 -0.29
C GLU A 39 -11.49 3.37 0.81
N PRO A 40 -10.80 4.47 1.19
CA PRO A 40 -9.70 4.43 2.16
C PRO A 40 -10.02 3.74 3.50
N GLU A 41 -11.27 3.85 3.95
CA GLU A 41 -11.76 3.31 5.22
C GLU A 41 -11.91 1.79 5.22
N GLU A 42 -12.12 1.18 4.04
CA GLU A 42 -12.25 -0.27 3.88
C GLU A 42 -10.90 -0.96 3.59
N LEU A 43 -9.83 -0.18 3.42
CA LEU A 43 -8.51 -0.70 3.06
C LEU A 43 -7.61 -0.87 4.29
N LEU A 44 -7.12 -2.10 4.49
CA LEU A 44 -6.07 -2.43 5.44
C LEU A 44 -4.77 -2.73 4.69
N VAL A 45 -3.74 -1.93 4.94
CA VAL A 45 -2.45 -2.11 4.27
C VAL A 45 -1.37 -2.47 5.28
N CYS A 46 -0.66 -3.57 5.02
CA CYS A 46 0.58 -3.90 5.70
C CYS A 46 1.75 -3.51 4.80
N TYR A 47 2.67 -2.71 5.34
CA TYR A 47 3.87 -2.31 4.61
C TYR A 47 5.11 -2.68 5.42
N GLU A 48 5.97 -3.48 4.80
CA GLU A 48 7.29 -3.81 5.33
C GLU A 48 8.27 -2.71 4.94
N ALA A 49 8.65 -1.93 5.93
CA ALA A 49 9.57 -0.82 5.76
C ALA A 49 11.00 -1.28 6.03
N GLY A 50 11.89 -1.06 5.07
CA GLY A 50 13.33 -1.05 5.36
C GLY A 50 13.70 0.05 6.37
N PRO A 51 14.95 0.09 6.87
CA PRO A 51 15.37 1.01 7.94
C PRO A 51 15.13 2.50 7.65
N THR A 52 15.02 2.88 6.37
CA THR A 52 14.72 4.25 5.92
C THR A 52 13.37 4.39 5.19
N GLY A 53 12.61 3.30 5.06
CA GLY A 53 11.42 3.21 4.22
C GLY A 53 10.14 3.67 4.91
N HIS A 54 9.97 4.96 5.20
CA HIS A 54 8.72 5.47 5.78
C HIS A 54 7.87 6.32 4.82
N VAL A 55 8.34 6.50 3.59
CA VAL A 55 7.70 7.39 2.61
C VAL A 55 6.31 6.88 2.22
N ILE A 56 6.18 5.60 1.86
CA ILE A 56 4.89 4.99 1.50
C ILE A 56 3.91 5.03 2.67
N GLN A 57 4.34 4.67 3.87
CA GLN A 57 3.51 4.72 5.07
C GLN A 57 2.91 6.12 5.27
N ARG A 58 3.74 7.17 5.19
CA ARG A 58 3.28 8.56 5.34
C ARG A 58 2.33 8.98 4.23
N GLN A 59 2.57 8.51 3.00
CA GLN A 59 1.68 8.79 1.87
C GLN A 59 0.31 8.11 2.06
N LEU A 60 0.26 6.86 2.51
CA LEU A 60 -0.99 6.13 2.81
C LEU A 60 -1.79 6.84 3.90
N GLN A 61 -1.13 7.23 5.00
CA GLN A 61 -1.77 7.95 6.11
C GLN A 61 -2.36 9.29 5.66
N LYS A 62 -1.69 10.03 4.77
CA LYS A 62 -2.23 11.29 4.21
C LYS A 62 -3.48 11.11 3.37
N VAL A 63 -3.74 9.91 2.87
CA VAL A 63 -4.94 9.55 2.09
C VAL A 63 -6.03 8.95 3.00
N GLY A 64 -5.77 8.84 4.31
CA GLY A 64 -6.74 8.30 5.28
C GLY A 64 -6.72 6.78 5.41
N ILE A 65 -5.77 6.09 4.77
CA ILE A 65 -5.69 4.62 4.78
C ILE A 65 -4.96 4.14 6.03
N LEU A 66 -5.53 3.15 6.70
CA LEU A 66 -4.89 2.51 7.84
C LEU A 66 -3.72 1.64 7.36
N CYS A 67 -2.50 2.06 7.72
CA CYS A 67 -1.27 1.36 7.38
C CYS A 67 -0.60 0.81 8.64
N MET A 68 -0.51 -0.52 8.74
CA MET A 68 0.32 -1.20 9.74
C MET A 68 1.75 -1.32 9.22
N LEU A 69 2.71 -0.92 10.05
CA LEU A 69 4.14 -1.03 9.74
C LEU A 69 4.65 -2.36 10.29
N LEU A 70 5.20 -3.21 9.43
CA LEU A 70 5.88 -4.44 9.83
C LEU A 70 7.40 -4.17 9.81
N ARG A 71 8.07 -4.47 10.92
CA ARG A 71 9.53 -4.64 10.99
C ARG A 71 9.79 -6.11 11.29
N LEU A 72 10.62 -6.75 10.48
CA LEU A 72 11.22 -8.05 10.77
C LEU A 72 12.53 -7.87 11.53
#